data_AF-A0A0E2YXW1-F1
#
_entry.id   AF-A0A0E2YXW1-F1
#
_cell.length_a   1.000
_cell.length_b   1.000
_cell.length_c   1.000
_cell.angle_alpha   90.00
_cell.angle_beta   90.00
_cell.angle_gamma   90.00
#
_symmetry.space_group_name_H-M   'P 1'
#
loop_
_entity.id
_entity.type
_entity.pdbx_description
1 polymer ?
#
loop_
_entity_poly.entity_id
_entity_poly.type
_entity_poly.pdbx_seq_one_letter_code
_entity_poly.pdbx_strand_id
1 'polypeptide(L)'
;KIHEFMLAPVNDEDVDSNRVIKAIKDFLNSLSIEKHYAVIQNRNIISIVALDDFKLETLPAQSSDQFFSCVHCGHVTQFETVHNNHMKIHYL
;
A
#
# COMPACT_ATOMS: atom_id res chain seq x y z
N LYS A 1 -22.84 3.14 -21.36
CA LYS A 1 -22.32 1.76 -21.21
C LYS A 1 -21.54 1.74 -19.90
N ILE A 2 -22.08 1.08 -18.88
CA ILE A 2 -21.56 1.15 -17.50
C ILE A 2 -20.31 0.26 -17.48
N HIS A 3 -19.13 0.86 -17.33
CA HIS A 3 -17.91 0.11 -17.06
C HIS A 3 -17.91 -0.24 -15.57
N GLU A 4 -18.71 -1.24 -15.20
CA GLU A 4 -18.69 -1.77 -13.85
C GLU A 4 -17.36 -2.51 -13.65
N PHE A 5 -16.61 -2.06 -12.64
CA PHE A 5 -15.46 -2.79 -12.13
C PHE A 5 -15.98 -4.02 -11.40
N MET A 6 -16.17 -5.11 -12.13
CA MET A 6 -16.45 -6.41 -11.55
C MET A 6 -15.14 -6.98 -11.03
N LEU A 7 -15.10 -7.30 -9.73
CA LEU A 7 -13.99 -8.08 -9.18
C LEU A 7 -13.97 -9.43 -9.90
N ALA A 8 -12.77 -9.86 -10.31
CA ALA A 8 -12.61 -11.20 -10.85
C ALA A 8 -13.02 -12.23 -9.78
N PRO A 9 -13.66 -13.34 -10.18
CA PRO A 9 -13.97 -14.43 -9.25
C PRO A 9 -12.69 -14.91 -8.57
N VAL A 10 -12.80 -15.24 -7.28
CA VAL A 10 -11.68 -15.83 -6.52
C VAL A 10 -11.37 -17.17 -7.14
N ASN A 11 -10.15 -17.33 -7.66
CA ASN A 11 -9.69 -18.55 -8.31
C ASN A 11 -8.83 -19.34 -7.31
N ASP A 12 -9.05 -20.65 -7.21
CA ASP A 12 -8.29 -21.56 -6.33
C ASP A 12 -6.93 -21.97 -6.94
N GLU A 13 -6.39 -21.17 -7.86
CA GLU A 13 -5.09 -21.44 -8.47
C GLU A 13 -3.96 -21.22 -7.47
N ASP A 14 -3.06 -22.20 -7.41
CA ASP A 14 -1.84 -22.10 -6.60
C ASP A 14 -1.03 -20.87 -7.02
N VAL A 15 -0.68 -20.04 -6.03
CA VAL A 15 0.13 -18.85 -6.25
C VAL A 15 1.56 -19.26 -6.61
N ASP A 16 2.03 -18.88 -7.80
CA ASP A 16 3.41 -19.11 -8.21
C ASP A 16 4.39 -18.39 -7.28
N SER A 17 5.08 -19.17 -6.46
CA SER A 17 6.06 -18.68 -5.50
C SER A 17 7.19 -17.90 -6.17
N ASN A 18 7.60 -18.25 -7.40
CA ASN A 18 8.65 -17.52 -8.12
C ASN A 18 8.17 -16.12 -8.49
N ARG A 19 6.92 -15.99 -8.91
CA ARG A 19 6.30 -14.70 -9.23
C ARG A 19 6.20 -13.83 -7.98
N VAL A 20 5.85 -14.40 -6.83
CA VAL A 20 5.80 -13.68 -5.54
C VAL A 20 7.19 -13.21 -5.13
N ILE A 21 8.19 -14.09 -5.16
CA ILE A 21 9.59 -13.74 -4.82
C ILE A 21 10.10 -12.63 -5.74
N LYS A 22 9.81 -12.71 -7.05
CA LYS A 22 10.18 -11.67 -8.00
C LYS A 22 9.50 -10.34 -7.66
N ALA A 23 8.20 -10.33 -7.41
CA ALA A 23 7.46 -9.12 -7.07
C ALA A 23 8.00 -8.46 -5.78
N ILE A 24 8.35 -9.26 -4.76
CA ILE A 24 8.97 -8.75 -3.53
C ILE A 24 10.34 -8.14 -3.83
N LYS A 25 11.19 -8.82 -4.60
CA LYS A 25 12.52 -8.31 -4.96
C LYS A 25 12.44 -7.03 -5.79
N ASP A 26 11.52 -6.98 -6.77
CA ASP A 26 11.28 -5.79 -7.59
C ASP A 26 10.81 -4.61 -6.72
N PHE A 27 9.94 -4.87 -5.74
CA PHE A 27 9.50 -3.85 -4.78
C PHE A 27 10.66 -3.33 -3.91
N LEU A 28 11.48 -4.22 -3.34
CA LEU A 28 12.65 -3.82 -2.55
C LEU A 28 13.66 -3.02 -3.39
N ASN A 29 13.85 -3.40 -4.65
CA ASN A 29 14.69 -2.64 -5.59
C ASN A 29 14.08 -1.28 -5.94
N SER A 30 12.76 -1.17 -6.07
CA SER A 30 12.09 0.12 -6.30
C SER A 30 12.30 1.13 -5.16
N LEU A 31 12.56 0.62 -3.95
CA LEU A 31 12.91 1.40 -2.77
C LEU A 31 14.42 1.59 -2.62
N SER A 32 15.24 0.96 -3.46
CA SER A 32 16.71 0.96 -3.38
C SER A 32 17.27 0.38 -2.06
N ILE A 33 16.55 -0.57 -1.46
CA ILE A 33 16.88 -1.21 -0.16
C ILE A 33 17.16 -2.71 -0.29
N GLU A 34 17.22 -3.26 -1.50
CA GLU A 34 17.33 -4.70 -1.75
C GLU A 34 18.58 -5.34 -1.14
N LYS A 35 19.62 -4.55 -0.85
CA LYS A 35 20.86 -5.03 -0.21
C LYS A 35 20.71 -5.26 1.29
N HIS A 36 19.70 -4.68 1.91
CA HIS A 36 19.43 -4.75 3.35
C HIS A 36 18.50 -5.91 3.72
N TYR A 37 17.89 -6.58 2.74
CA TYR A 37 16.91 -7.63 2.97
C TYR A 37 17.17 -8.87 2.11
N ALA A 38 17.03 -10.05 2.72
CA ALA A 38 17.00 -11.33 2.02
C ALA A 38 15.55 -11.84 1.88
N VAL A 39 15.23 -12.36 0.70
CA VAL A 39 13.96 -13.06 0.43
C VAL A 39 14.24 -14.56 0.38
N ILE A 40 13.76 -15.30 1.37
CA ILE A 40 14.04 -16.72 1.57
C ILE A 40 12.74 -17.50 1.44
N GLN A 41 12.74 -18.53 0.60
CA GLN A 41 11.64 -19.48 0.50
C GLN A 41 11.97 -20.73 1.31
N ASN A 42 11.07 -21.12 2.21
CA ASN A 42 11.08 -22.42 2.86
C ASN A 42 9.72 -23.09 2.68
N ARG A 43 9.67 -24.07 1.77
CA ARG A 43 8.42 -24.75 1.36
C ARG A 43 7.38 -23.71 0.90
N ASN A 44 6.29 -23.57 1.65
CA ASN A 44 5.17 -22.67 1.36
C ASN A 44 5.25 -21.31 2.07
N ILE A 45 6.38 -21.01 2.73
CA ILE A 45 6.59 -19.76 3.47
C ILE A 45 7.68 -18.96 2.76
N ILE A 46 7.37 -17.72 2.41
CA ILE A 46 8.34 -16.74 1.91
C ILE A 46 8.59 -15.74 3.03
N SER A 47 9.83 -15.68 3.50
CA SER A 47 10.27 -14.79 4.57
C SER A 47 11.12 -13.66 4.01
N ILE A 48 10.92 -12.45 4.53
CA ILE A 48 11.76 -11.28 4.27
C ILE A 48 12.53 -11.01 5.55
N VAL A 49 13.86 -11.16 5.49
CA VAL A 49 14.74 -11.09 6.66
C VAL A 49 15.71 -9.92 6.48
N ALA A 50 15.84 -9.08 7.51
CA ALA A 50 16.83 -8.00 7.51
C ALA A 50 18.24 -8.61 7.64
N LEU A 51 19.18 -8.11 6.82
CA LEU A 51 20.58 -8.55 6.83
C LEU A 51 21.45 -7.68 7.75
N ASP A 52 20.99 -6.48 8.06
CA ASP A 52 21.66 -5.50 8.88
C ASP A 52 20.64 -4.66 9.68
N ASP A 53 21.15 -3.71 10.47
CA ASP A 53 20.34 -2.78 11.27
C ASP A 53 19.74 -1.64 10.44
N PHE A 54 19.60 -1.80 9.12
CA PHE A 54 18.95 -0.80 8.28
C PHE A 54 17.52 -0.56 8.74
N LYS A 55 17.22 0.70 9.07
CA LYS A 55 15.89 1.15 9.44
C LYS A 55 15.33 1.90 8.25
N LEU A 56 14.17 1.46 7.77
CA LEU A 56 13.36 2.33 6.92
C LEU A 56 13.17 3.63 7.68
N GLU A 57 13.41 4.75 7.00
CA GLU A 57 12.92 6.03 7.47
C GLU A 57 11.40 5.90 7.53
N THR A 58 10.88 5.60 8.72
CA THR A 58 9.47 5.80 8.99
C THR A 58 9.30 7.28 8.82
N LEU A 59 8.65 7.69 7.72
CA LEU A 59 7.98 8.99 7.70
C LEU A 59 7.32 9.07 9.07
N PRO A 60 7.72 10.03 9.95
CA PRO A 60 7.02 10.19 11.20
C PRO A 60 5.56 10.18 10.79
N ALA A 61 4.77 9.26 11.35
CA ALA A 61 3.33 9.28 11.14
C ALA A 61 3.00 10.74 11.41
N GLN A 62 2.65 11.47 10.35
CA GLN A 62 2.27 12.85 10.54
C GLN A 62 0.99 12.70 11.33
N SER A 63 1.11 12.71 12.66
CA SER A 63 0.12 13.27 13.53
C SER A 63 0.09 14.74 13.17
N SER A 64 -0.36 15.04 11.95
CA SER A 64 -1.11 16.25 11.77
C SER A 64 -2.34 16.00 12.63
N ASP A 65 -2.33 16.52 13.85
CA ASP A 65 -3.56 16.82 14.60
C ASP A 65 -4.51 17.73 13.79
N GLN A 66 -4.09 18.12 12.58
CA GLN A 66 -4.84 18.80 11.56
C GLN A 66 -5.78 17.82 10.84
N PHE A 67 -7.04 17.87 11.25
CA PHE A 67 -8.13 17.31 10.47
C PHE A 67 -8.59 18.33 9.42
N PHE A 68 -8.89 17.84 8.22
CA PHE A 68 -9.64 18.56 7.21
C PHE A 68 -11.14 18.43 7.50
N SER A 69 -11.83 19.55 7.65
CA SER A 69 -13.28 19.60 7.88
C SER A 69 -13.99 20.17 6.66
N CYS A 70 -15.05 19.51 6.19
CA CYS A 70 -15.93 20.03 5.17
C CYS A 70 -16.83 21.14 5.73
N VAL A 71 -16.91 22.24 5.00
CA VAL A 71 -17.77 23.39 5.35
C VAL A 71 -19.26 23.15 5.03
N HIS A 72 -19.60 22.12 4.26
CA HIS A 72 -20.95 21.87 3.76
C HIS A 72 -21.75 20.86 4.59
N CYS A 73 -21.11 19.83 5.16
CA CYS A 73 -21.85 18.72 5.77
C CYS A 73 -21.19 18.02 6.97
N GLY A 74 -20.23 18.66 7.65
CA GLY A 74 -19.63 18.11 8.88
C GLY A 74 -18.72 16.89 8.70
N HIS A 75 -18.34 16.56 7.46
CA HIS A 75 -17.35 15.53 7.18
C HIS A 75 -15.96 15.97 7.69
N VAL A 76 -15.26 15.09 8.42
CA VAL A 76 -13.93 15.37 8.99
C VAL A 76 -12.99 14.20 8.68
N THR A 77 -11.76 14.48 8.24
CA THR A 77 -10.77 13.45 7.90
C THR A 77 -9.35 13.95 8.11
N GLN A 78 -8.42 13.07 8.50
CA GLN A 78 -6.98 13.37 8.57
C GLN A 78 -6.28 13.25 7.19
N PHE A 79 -6.97 12.71 6.18
CA PHE A 79 -6.38 12.43 4.87
C PHE A 79 -6.82 13.47 3.84
N GLU A 80 -5.87 14.27 3.36
CA GLU A 80 -6.12 15.33 2.36
C GLU A 80 -6.80 14.80 1.09
N THR A 81 -6.34 13.65 0.57
CA THR A 81 -6.93 13.04 -0.65
C THR A 81 -8.41 12.71 -0.46
N VAL A 82 -8.80 12.23 0.73
CA VAL A 82 -10.21 11.94 1.06
C VAL A 82 -11.01 13.24 1.11
N HIS A 83 -10.47 14.27 1.75
CA HIS A 83 -11.10 15.60 1.81
C HIS A 83 -11.30 16.20 0.42
N ASN A 84 -10.27 16.18 -0.43
CA ASN A 84 -10.32 16.73 -1.78
C ASN A 84 -11.37 16.02 -2.65
N ASN A 85 -11.50 14.70 -2.52
CA ASN A 85 -12.55 13.96 -3.22
C ASN A 85 -13.94 14.28 -2.67
N HIS A 86 -14.08 14.39 -1.35
CA HIS A 86 -15.33 14.80 -0.72
C HIS A 86 -15.80 16.19 -1.17
N MET A 87 -14.89 17.17 -1.23
CA MET A 87 -15.22 18.53 -1.70
C MET A 87 -15.70 18.54 -3.15
N LYS A 88 -15.12 17.72 -4.02
CA LYS A 88 -15.59 17.60 -5.42
C LYS A 88 -17.04 17.17 -5.52
N ILE A 89 -17.53 16.31 -4.62
CA ILE A 89 -18.94 15.86 -4.62
C ILE A 89 -19.91 17.04 -4.43
N HIS A 90 -19.52 18.06 -3.64
CA HIS A 90 -20.37 19.23 -3.40
C HIS A 90 -20.34 20.26 -4.53
N TYR A 91 -19.32 20.23 -5.39
CA TYR A 91 -19.16 21.17 -6.51
C TYR A 91 -19.40 20.51 -7.88
N LEU A 92 -19.95 19.30 -7.88
CA LEU A 92 -20.53 18.63 -9.05
C LEU A 92 -22.02 18.96 -9.15
#